data_AF-A0AB35MXF9-F1
#
_entry.id   AF-A0AB35MXF9-F1
#
_cell.length_a   1.000
_cell.length_b   1.000
_cell.length_c   1.000
_cell.angle_alpha   90.00
_cell.angle_beta   90.00
_cell.angle_gamma   90.00
#
_symmetry.space_group_name_H-M   'P 1'
#
loop_
_entity.id
_entity.type
_entity.pdbx_description
1 polymer ?
#
loop_
_entity_poly.entity_id
_entity_poly.type
_entity_poly.pdbx_seq_one_letter_code
_entity_poly.pdbx_strand_id
1 'polypeptide(L)'
;MYQQKLEALIDRYFNQTERRVTCRAGNTIIEQSALNTRLYYVFSGELEGFYSEANTPQVRVFSAGSGAFIGVHSFFSGNWTASSTVVAKTDVELAWIDKDTPAEDERKFGPLTAQFTPVIVNELSRRQRRATQEAIAKQKALEKLHTAEQMTTLGQLAAGIAHELNNAIGVVNSKSGRLETVIMELLEEVHPEASQFFDFGLMHGQKTSSSEARTRGRQFERKYGLDKNIARSLAKAIPIDASYATDVISKHWLKNPEEAIRFWQMGCDLHDLRLASRHTVGIVKSVKQLGRIDIDTEEAVDINDSINHALSLLQSELRRVSVRLSPADLPTFKGSKTELVQIWVNIVKNACDAMSNSDDAAIEIQTRLSKKRILVTITNNGPEIDEVTRRKVFQPNFTTKKGGLSFGLGLGLSIVKRIVAGYGGSIIVKSDASKTVFRIKLPVEGEHGEA
;
A
#
# COMPACT_ATOMS: atom_id res chain seq x y z
N MET A 1 -5.99 -29.21 -34.85
CA MET A 1 -7.10 -30.09 -35.26
C MET A 1 -8.45 -29.36 -35.36
N TYR A 2 -8.87 -28.59 -34.34
CA TYR A 2 -10.13 -27.80 -34.42
C TYR A 2 -10.07 -26.66 -35.45
N GLN A 3 -8.99 -25.86 -35.45
CA GLN A 3 -8.78 -24.75 -36.38
C GLN A 3 -8.89 -25.19 -37.86
N GLN A 4 -8.22 -26.29 -38.21
CA GLN A 4 -8.24 -26.88 -39.55
C GLN A 4 -9.63 -27.40 -39.97
N LYS A 5 -10.43 -27.91 -39.02
CA LYS A 5 -11.82 -28.34 -39.29
C LYS A 5 -12.75 -27.14 -39.48
N LEU A 6 -12.51 -26.04 -38.76
CA LEU A 6 -13.28 -24.81 -38.88
C LEU A 6 -12.97 -24.08 -40.19
N GLU A 7 -11.71 -23.96 -40.57
CA GLU A 7 -11.26 -23.40 -41.85
C GLU A 7 -11.87 -24.16 -43.03
N ALA A 8 -11.80 -25.49 -43.01
CA ALA A 8 -12.41 -26.33 -44.04
C ALA A 8 -13.95 -26.16 -44.14
N LEU A 9 -14.61 -25.81 -43.04
CA LEU A 9 -16.06 -25.59 -42.99
C LEU A 9 -16.43 -24.17 -43.44
N ILE A 10 -15.60 -23.17 -43.12
CA ILE A 10 -15.72 -21.80 -43.64
C ILE A 10 -15.52 -21.80 -45.16
N ASP A 11 -14.45 -22.44 -45.65
CA ASP A 11 -14.17 -22.53 -47.09
C ASP A 11 -15.31 -23.20 -47.85
N ARG A 12 -15.91 -24.22 -47.24
CA ARG A 12 -17.00 -24.99 -47.83
C ARG A 12 -18.30 -24.19 -47.96
N TYR A 13 -18.70 -23.49 -46.91
CA TYR A 13 -20.04 -22.89 -46.82
C TYR A 13 -20.08 -21.37 -47.00
N PHE A 14 -18.97 -20.65 -46.78
CA PHE A 14 -18.94 -19.19 -46.72
C PHE A 14 -18.03 -18.54 -47.77
N ASN A 15 -17.40 -19.32 -48.65
CA ASN A 15 -16.51 -18.78 -49.68
C ASN A 15 -17.22 -18.44 -51.02
N GLN A 16 -18.53 -18.69 -51.12
CA GLN A 16 -19.31 -18.40 -52.32
C GLN A 16 -19.53 -16.88 -52.47
N THR A 17 -19.07 -16.29 -53.58
CA THR A 17 -19.16 -14.85 -53.84
C THR A 17 -20.61 -14.33 -53.84
N GLU A 18 -21.55 -15.16 -54.29
CA GLU A 18 -23.00 -14.85 -54.34
C GLU A 18 -23.64 -14.70 -52.95
N ARG A 19 -22.99 -15.21 -51.90
CA ARG A 19 -23.47 -15.20 -50.51
C ARG A 19 -22.70 -14.21 -49.63
N ARG A 20 -21.96 -13.28 -50.24
CA ARG A 20 -21.26 -12.20 -49.54
C ARG A 20 -22.11 -10.93 -49.53
N VAL A 21 -22.05 -10.21 -48.41
CA VAL A 21 -22.71 -8.92 -48.22
C VAL A 21 -21.79 -7.98 -47.47
N THR A 22 -21.66 -6.76 -48.00
CA THR A 22 -20.97 -5.66 -47.31
C THR A 22 -22.01 -4.79 -46.62
N CYS A 23 -21.82 -4.52 -45.34
CA CYS A 23 -22.70 -3.65 -44.56
C CYS A 23 -21.91 -2.44 -44.06
N ARG A 24 -22.47 -1.24 -44.22
CA ARG A 24 -21.83 -0.01 -43.74
C ARG A 24 -21.99 0.13 -42.22
N ALA A 25 -21.05 0.84 -41.60
CA ALA A 25 -21.16 1.22 -40.19
C ALA A 25 -22.51 1.89 -39.89
N GLY A 26 -23.12 1.51 -38.76
CA GLY A 26 -24.43 1.98 -38.29
C GLY A 26 -25.62 1.14 -38.75
N ASN A 27 -25.46 0.27 -39.74
CA ASN A 27 -26.59 -0.53 -40.26
C ASN A 27 -26.89 -1.75 -39.38
N THR A 28 -28.18 -2.00 -39.15
CA THR A 28 -28.68 -3.20 -38.46
C THR A 28 -28.70 -4.40 -39.39
N ILE A 29 -28.11 -5.51 -38.96
CA ILE A 29 -28.01 -6.77 -39.70
C ILE A 29 -29.06 -7.78 -39.22
N ILE A 30 -29.31 -7.78 -37.91
CA ILE A 30 -30.32 -8.62 -37.27
C ILE A 30 -31.06 -7.72 -36.28
N GLU A 31 -32.38 -7.82 -36.23
CA GLU A 31 -33.20 -7.11 -35.24
C GLU A 31 -33.72 -8.10 -34.19
N GLN A 32 -33.68 -7.73 -32.92
CA GLN A 32 -34.19 -8.56 -31.83
C GLN A 32 -35.67 -8.91 -32.06
N SER A 33 -36.05 -10.14 -31.75
CA SER A 33 -37.41 -10.69 -31.93
C SER A 33 -37.86 -10.79 -33.40
N ALA A 34 -37.06 -10.35 -34.37
CA ALA A 34 -37.34 -10.52 -35.77
C ALA A 34 -36.96 -11.94 -36.26
N LEU A 35 -37.52 -12.30 -37.40
CA LEU A 35 -37.20 -13.55 -38.09
C LEU A 35 -35.77 -13.46 -38.68
N ASN A 36 -34.89 -14.34 -38.22
CA ASN A 36 -33.55 -14.56 -38.77
C ASN A 36 -33.33 -16.03 -39.10
N THR A 37 -33.40 -16.36 -40.38
CA THR A 37 -33.10 -17.70 -40.93
C THR A 37 -31.65 -17.87 -41.38
N ARG A 38 -30.80 -16.87 -41.13
CA ARG A 38 -29.42 -16.83 -41.62
C ARG A 38 -28.40 -16.96 -40.49
N LEU A 39 -27.34 -17.70 -40.78
CA LEU A 39 -26.10 -17.70 -40.02
C LEU A 39 -25.07 -16.90 -40.80
N TYR A 40 -24.49 -15.88 -40.16
CA TYR A 40 -23.48 -15.03 -40.78
C TYR A 40 -22.09 -15.36 -40.24
N TYR A 41 -21.09 -15.28 -41.11
CA TYR A 41 -19.68 -15.32 -40.79
C TYR A 41 -19.04 -13.97 -41.09
N VAL A 42 -18.24 -13.44 -40.16
CA VAL A 42 -17.60 -12.13 -40.29
C VAL A 42 -16.21 -12.29 -40.91
N PHE A 43 -16.00 -11.80 -42.12
CA PHE A 43 -14.68 -11.76 -42.75
C PHE A 43 -13.85 -10.58 -42.24
N SER A 44 -14.45 -9.39 -42.17
CA SER A 44 -13.78 -8.16 -41.75
C SER A 44 -14.76 -7.21 -41.03
N GLY A 45 -14.19 -6.28 -40.25
CA GLY A 45 -14.92 -5.29 -39.48
C GLY A 45 -15.40 -5.76 -38.10
N GLU A 46 -16.18 -4.90 -37.43
CA GLU A 46 -16.69 -5.11 -36.07
C GLU A 46 -18.21 -4.97 -36.01
N LEU A 47 -18.83 -5.84 -35.23
CA LEU A 47 -20.26 -5.90 -34.94
C LEU A 47 -20.49 -5.77 -33.42
N GLU A 48 -21.58 -5.12 -33.06
CA GLU A 48 -22.07 -5.07 -31.68
C GLU A 48 -23.47 -5.67 -31.58
N GLY A 49 -23.66 -6.51 -30.57
CA GLY A 49 -24.93 -7.14 -30.24
C GLY A 49 -25.56 -6.45 -29.05
N PHE A 50 -26.84 -6.17 -29.15
CA PHE A 50 -27.61 -5.45 -28.15
C PHE A 50 -28.88 -6.21 -27.78
N TYR A 51 -29.22 -6.19 -26.50
CA TYR A 51 -30.43 -6.79 -25.96
C TYR A 51 -31.24 -5.73 -25.20
N SER A 52 -32.54 -5.73 -25.41
CA SER A 52 -33.48 -4.90 -24.68
C SER A 52 -34.59 -5.76 -24.09
N GLU A 53 -34.83 -5.64 -22.80
CA GLU A 53 -36.01 -6.20 -22.15
C GLU A 53 -37.06 -5.09 -21.98
N ALA A 54 -38.36 -5.44 -21.94
CA ALA A 54 -39.43 -4.43 -21.89
C ALA A 54 -39.19 -3.42 -20.75
N ASN A 55 -39.23 -2.12 -21.08
CA ASN A 55 -38.91 -0.99 -20.17
C ASN A 55 -37.46 -0.86 -19.66
N THR A 56 -36.48 -1.53 -20.26
CA THR A 56 -35.07 -1.32 -19.94
C THR A 56 -34.31 -0.68 -21.11
N PRO A 57 -33.31 0.19 -20.84
CA PRO A 57 -32.44 0.69 -21.89
C PRO A 57 -31.65 -0.45 -22.52
N GLN A 58 -31.44 -0.35 -23.82
CA GLN A 58 -30.73 -1.35 -24.60
C GLN A 58 -29.30 -1.55 -24.07
N VAL A 59 -28.96 -2.79 -23.71
CA VAL A 59 -27.65 -3.15 -23.16
C VAL A 59 -26.82 -3.87 -24.22
N ARG A 60 -25.56 -3.46 -24.39
CA ARG A 60 -24.61 -4.19 -25.23
C ARG A 60 -24.26 -5.53 -24.59
N VAL A 61 -24.60 -6.63 -25.26
CA VAL A 61 -24.42 -8.00 -24.76
C VAL A 61 -23.19 -8.69 -25.33
N PHE A 62 -22.73 -8.32 -26.52
CA PHE A 62 -21.47 -8.83 -27.07
C PHE A 62 -20.88 -7.89 -28.13
N SER A 63 -19.61 -8.11 -28.44
CA SER A 63 -18.93 -7.56 -29.61
C SER A 63 -18.27 -8.71 -30.37
N ALA A 64 -18.32 -8.67 -31.69
CA ALA A 64 -17.82 -9.69 -32.59
C ALA A 64 -17.03 -9.05 -33.74
N GLY A 65 -15.84 -9.59 -34.03
CA GLY A 65 -15.01 -9.15 -35.15
C GLY A 65 -14.76 -10.30 -36.14
N SER A 66 -13.76 -10.12 -37.01
CA SER A 66 -13.32 -11.13 -37.97
C SER A 66 -13.19 -12.53 -37.34
N GLY A 67 -13.72 -13.53 -38.05
CA GLY A 67 -13.76 -14.93 -37.62
C GLY A 67 -14.94 -15.30 -36.71
N ALA A 68 -15.83 -14.38 -36.38
CA ALA A 68 -17.01 -14.65 -35.55
C ALA A 68 -18.20 -15.14 -36.37
N PHE A 69 -19.08 -15.91 -35.70
CA PHE A 69 -20.39 -16.29 -36.24
C PHE A 69 -21.51 -15.52 -35.54
N ILE A 70 -22.45 -15.02 -36.33
CA ILE A 70 -23.60 -14.22 -35.88
C ILE A 70 -24.90 -14.91 -36.31
N GLY A 71 -25.91 -14.91 -35.44
CA GLY A 71 -27.16 -15.63 -35.67
C GLY A 71 -27.11 -17.11 -35.26
N VAL A 72 -26.05 -17.55 -34.57
CA VAL A 72 -25.87 -18.94 -34.12
C VAL A 72 -27.09 -19.47 -33.36
N HIS A 73 -27.60 -18.69 -32.39
CA HIS A 73 -28.76 -19.11 -31.60
C HIS A 73 -30.01 -19.26 -32.47
N SER A 74 -30.43 -18.21 -33.19
CA SER A 74 -31.63 -18.23 -34.03
C SER A 74 -31.59 -19.29 -35.12
N PHE A 75 -30.41 -19.53 -35.70
CA PHE A 75 -30.23 -20.47 -36.80
C PHE A 75 -30.33 -21.93 -36.35
N PHE A 76 -29.70 -22.28 -35.23
CA PHE A 76 -29.67 -23.66 -34.76
C PHE A 76 -30.80 -24.01 -33.77
N SER A 77 -31.52 -23.02 -33.23
CA SER A 77 -32.67 -23.26 -32.34
C SER A 77 -33.92 -23.73 -33.08
N GLY A 78 -33.98 -23.61 -34.42
CA GLY A 78 -35.15 -23.98 -35.23
C GLY A 78 -36.36 -23.04 -35.14
N ASN A 79 -36.39 -22.14 -34.14
CA ASN A 79 -37.42 -21.11 -34.01
C ASN A 79 -37.17 -19.86 -34.87
N TRP A 80 -35.94 -19.69 -35.40
CA TRP A 80 -35.55 -18.59 -36.29
C TRP A 80 -35.79 -17.19 -35.71
N THR A 81 -35.94 -17.06 -34.39
CA THR A 81 -36.14 -15.77 -33.74
C THR A 81 -34.81 -15.25 -33.21
N ALA A 82 -34.43 -14.05 -33.64
CA ALA A 82 -33.22 -13.39 -33.18
C ALA A 82 -33.32 -13.01 -31.70
N SER A 83 -32.33 -13.41 -30.91
CA SER A 83 -32.28 -13.07 -29.49
C SER A 83 -31.73 -11.67 -29.20
N SER A 84 -31.11 -11.01 -30.17
CA SER A 84 -30.46 -9.70 -30.01
C SER A 84 -30.43 -8.93 -31.31
N THR A 85 -30.41 -7.61 -31.23
CA THR A 85 -30.17 -6.72 -32.36
C THR A 85 -28.68 -6.66 -32.62
N VAL A 86 -28.25 -6.80 -33.87
CA VAL A 86 -26.84 -6.75 -34.27
C VAL A 86 -26.63 -5.61 -35.24
N VAL A 87 -25.70 -4.72 -34.90
CA VAL A 87 -25.39 -3.51 -35.67
C VAL A 87 -23.91 -3.53 -36.08
N ALA A 88 -23.65 -3.06 -37.30
CA ALA A 88 -22.29 -2.84 -37.79
C ALA A 88 -21.66 -1.63 -37.08
N LYS A 89 -20.56 -1.85 -36.36
CA LYS A 89 -19.81 -0.76 -35.73
C LYS A 89 -18.84 -0.10 -36.71
N THR A 90 -18.24 -0.90 -37.58
CA THR A 90 -17.44 -0.46 -38.73
C THR A 90 -18.03 -1.02 -40.01
N ASP A 91 -17.49 -0.66 -41.16
CA ASP A 91 -17.82 -1.34 -42.40
C ASP A 91 -17.40 -2.81 -42.29
N VAL A 92 -18.35 -3.72 -42.55
CA VAL A 92 -18.18 -5.16 -42.37
C VAL A 92 -18.42 -5.92 -43.67
N GLU A 93 -17.61 -6.94 -43.89
CA GLU A 93 -17.85 -7.96 -44.91
C GLU A 93 -18.32 -9.24 -44.23
N LEU A 94 -19.51 -9.70 -44.63
CA LEU A 94 -20.16 -10.89 -44.09
C LEU A 94 -20.40 -11.89 -45.21
N ALA A 95 -20.38 -13.18 -44.87
CA ALA A 95 -20.99 -14.22 -45.69
C ALA A 95 -22.10 -14.90 -44.91
N TRP A 96 -23.09 -15.47 -45.59
CA TRP A 96 -24.21 -16.11 -44.93
C TRP A 96 -24.60 -17.45 -45.54
N ILE A 97 -25.16 -18.31 -44.69
CA ILE A 97 -25.95 -19.47 -45.09
C ILE A 97 -27.37 -19.32 -44.52
N ASP A 98 -28.35 -19.97 -45.15
CA ASP A 98 -29.74 -19.96 -44.73
C ASP A 98 -30.26 -21.37 -44.42
N LYS A 99 -31.51 -21.46 -43.97
CA LYS A 99 -32.19 -22.72 -43.66
C LYS A 99 -32.30 -23.69 -44.84
N ASP A 100 -32.20 -23.18 -46.07
CA ASP A 100 -32.37 -23.96 -47.30
C ASP A 100 -31.01 -24.41 -47.88
N THR A 101 -29.91 -24.08 -47.19
CA THR A 101 -28.56 -24.49 -47.57
C THR A 101 -28.38 -26.00 -47.30
N PRO A 102 -28.13 -26.82 -48.33
CA PRO A 102 -28.01 -28.26 -48.16
C PRO A 102 -26.73 -28.65 -47.41
N ALA A 103 -26.79 -29.74 -46.65
CA ALA A 103 -25.61 -30.33 -46.03
C ALA A 103 -24.75 -31.00 -47.13
N GLU A 104 -23.50 -30.57 -47.26
CA GLU A 104 -22.59 -31.18 -48.22
C GLU A 104 -22.07 -32.51 -47.67
N ASP A 105 -22.23 -33.57 -48.47
CA ASP A 105 -21.87 -34.96 -48.14
C ASP A 105 -22.46 -35.42 -46.78
N GLU A 106 -23.78 -35.28 -46.66
CA GLU A 106 -24.56 -35.64 -45.46
C GLU A 106 -24.34 -37.09 -45.01
N ARG A 107 -24.08 -38.01 -45.95
CA ARG A 107 -23.79 -39.43 -45.64
C ARG A 107 -22.48 -39.58 -44.87
N LYS A 108 -21.50 -38.71 -45.09
CA LYS A 108 -20.18 -38.76 -44.46
C LYS A 108 -20.08 -37.89 -43.20
N PHE A 109 -20.71 -36.73 -43.20
CA PHE A 109 -20.54 -35.73 -42.14
C PHE A 109 -21.80 -35.46 -41.32
N GLY A 110 -22.94 -36.09 -41.68
CA GLY A 110 -24.23 -35.86 -41.04
C GLY A 110 -24.90 -34.55 -41.47
N PRO A 111 -26.06 -34.23 -40.85
CA PRO A 111 -26.84 -33.04 -41.17
C PRO A 111 -26.05 -31.76 -40.86
N LEU A 112 -26.47 -30.63 -41.44
CA LEU A 112 -25.80 -29.34 -41.31
C LEU A 112 -25.55 -28.94 -39.84
N THR A 113 -26.51 -29.21 -38.96
CA THR A 113 -26.38 -28.99 -37.51
C THR A 113 -25.21 -29.75 -36.89
N ALA A 114 -25.02 -31.03 -37.25
CA ALA A 114 -23.92 -31.86 -36.76
C ALA A 114 -22.55 -31.35 -37.25
N GLN A 115 -22.48 -30.88 -38.50
CA GLN A 115 -21.25 -30.29 -39.06
C GLN A 115 -20.85 -29.01 -38.30
N PHE A 116 -21.83 -28.22 -37.84
CA PHE A 116 -21.60 -26.94 -37.16
C PHE A 116 -21.58 -27.03 -35.61
N THR A 117 -21.93 -28.15 -34.99
CA THR A 117 -21.83 -28.35 -33.53
C THR A 117 -20.51 -27.88 -32.92
N PRO A 118 -19.32 -28.18 -33.51
CA PRO A 118 -18.05 -27.69 -32.97
C PRO A 118 -17.94 -26.16 -33.00
N VAL A 119 -18.56 -25.48 -33.96
CA VAL A 119 -18.61 -24.02 -34.07
C VAL A 119 -19.43 -23.45 -32.90
N ILE A 120 -20.61 -24.01 -32.65
CA ILE A 120 -21.52 -23.59 -31.58
C ILE A 120 -20.85 -23.71 -30.21
N VAL A 121 -20.26 -24.87 -29.92
CA VAL A 121 -19.62 -25.15 -28.62
C VAL A 121 -18.45 -24.20 -28.36
N ASN A 122 -17.63 -23.94 -29.39
CA ASN A 122 -16.50 -23.04 -29.25
C ASN A 122 -16.92 -21.58 -29.12
N GLU A 123 -17.93 -21.13 -29.88
CA GLU A 123 -18.42 -19.75 -29.77
C GLU A 123 -19.05 -19.50 -28.39
N LEU A 124 -19.81 -20.47 -27.86
CA LEU A 124 -20.34 -20.41 -26.50
C LEU A 124 -19.21 -20.36 -25.46
N SER A 125 -18.22 -21.24 -25.60
CA SER A 125 -17.05 -21.28 -24.71
C SER A 125 -16.25 -19.97 -24.76
N ARG A 126 -16.07 -19.38 -25.94
CA ARG A 126 -15.37 -18.11 -26.15
C ARG A 126 -16.11 -16.95 -25.47
N ARG A 127 -17.43 -16.89 -25.65
CA ARG A 127 -18.29 -15.88 -24.99
C ARG A 127 -18.26 -16.01 -23.47
N GLN A 128 -18.34 -17.24 -22.94
CA GLN A 128 -18.28 -17.48 -21.50
C GLN A 128 -16.91 -17.07 -20.91
N ARG A 129 -15.81 -17.40 -21.58
CA ARG A 129 -14.46 -16.98 -21.15
C ARG A 129 -14.30 -15.46 -21.15
N ARG A 130 -14.82 -14.77 -22.18
CA ARG A 130 -14.76 -13.30 -22.24
C ARG A 130 -15.58 -12.66 -21.12
N ALA A 131 -16.81 -13.10 -20.91
CA ALA A 131 -17.68 -12.58 -19.84
C ALA A 131 -17.07 -12.76 -18.45
N THR A 132 -16.49 -13.93 -18.17
CA THR A 132 -15.81 -14.20 -16.89
C THR A 132 -14.57 -13.33 -16.69
N GLN A 133 -13.77 -13.09 -17.73
CA GLN A 133 -12.63 -12.17 -17.66
C GLN A 133 -13.07 -10.73 -17.41
N GLU A 134 -14.10 -10.25 -18.11
CA GLU A 134 -14.66 -8.91 -17.92
C GLU A 134 -15.22 -8.73 -16.49
N ALA A 135 -15.90 -9.75 -15.96
CA ALA A 135 -16.40 -9.73 -14.58
C ALA A 135 -15.27 -9.67 -13.54
N ILE A 136 -14.20 -10.45 -13.71
CA ILE A 136 -13.03 -10.41 -12.82
C ILE A 136 -12.33 -9.05 -12.90
N ALA A 137 -12.18 -8.48 -14.09
CA ALA A 137 -11.59 -7.16 -14.28
C ALA A 137 -12.42 -6.07 -13.59
N LYS A 138 -13.75 -6.10 -13.76
CA LYS A 138 -14.69 -5.18 -13.10
C LYS A 138 -14.62 -5.30 -11.58
N GLN A 139 -14.59 -6.52 -11.03
CA GLN A 139 -14.48 -6.74 -9.58
C GLN A 139 -13.19 -6.13 -9.02
N LYS A 140 -12.05 -6.36 -9.68
CA LYS A 140 -10.77 -5.76 -9.28
C LYS A 140 -10.76 -4.24 -9.37
N ALA A 141 -11.44 -3.66 -10.37
CA ALA A 141 -11.57 -2.21 -10.51
C ALA A 141 -12.41 -1.63 -9.37
N LEU A 142 -13.53 -2.27 -9.01
CA LEU A 142 -14.38 -1.87 -7.88
C LEU A 142 -13.65 -1.93 -6.54
N GLU A 143 -12.87 -2.99 -6.29
CA GLU A 143 -12.05 -3.09 -5.07
C GLU A 143 -11.02 -1.95 -4.96
N LYS A 144 -10.38 -1.59 -6.08
CA LYS A 144 -9.46 -0.44 -6.13
C LYS A 144 -10.18 0.87 -5.85
N LEU A 145 -11.35 1.08 -6.44
CA LEU A 145 -12.16 2.29 -6.23
C LEU A 145 -12.59 2.42 -4.77
N HIS A 146 -13.13 1.35 -4.18
CA HIS A 146 -13.53 1.36 -2.78
C HIS A 146 -12.35 1.65 -1.85
N THR A 147 -11.18 1.08 -2.12
CA THR A 147 -9.96 1.35 -1.33
C THR A 147 -9.50 2.81 -1.49
N ALA A 148 -9.60 3.38 -2.69
CA ALA A 148 -9.25 4.77 -2.96
C ALA A 148 -10.24 5.74 -2.30
N GLU A 149 -11.53 5.44 -2.35
CA GLU A 149 -12.60 6.21 -1.71
C GLU A 149 -12.41 6.23 -0.20
N GLN A 150 -12.22 5.08 0.43
CA GLN A 150 -11.93 4.98 1.87
C GLN A 150 -10.73 5.81 2.30
N MET A 151 -9.64 5.78 1.53
CA MET A 151 -8.43 6.58 1.81
C MET A 151 -8.68 8.07 1.65
N THR A 152 -9.55 8.46 0.72
CA THR A 152 -9.96 9.85 0.50
C THR A 152 -10.79 10.38 1.66
N THR A 153 -11.82 9.63 2.09
CA THR A 153 -12.65 10.01 3.24
C THR A 153 -11.83 10.03 4.53
N LEU A 154 -10.99 9.02 4.73
CA LEU A 154 -10.05 8.98 5.85
C LEU A 154 -9.12 10.19 5.80
N GLY A 155 -8.75 10.63 4.61
CA GLY A 155 -7.86 11.75 4.39
C GLY A 155 -8.43 13.11 4.76
N GLN A 156 -9.67 13.36 4.37
CA GLN A 156 -10.40 14.58 4.72
C GLN A 156 -10.64 14.66 6.24
N LEU A 157 -11.09 13.56 6.86
CA LEU A 157 -11.30 13.49 8.31
C LEU A 157 -9.97 13.59 9.08
N ALA A 158 -8.91 12.96 8.57
CA ALA A 158 -7.57 13.04 9.12
C ALA A 158 -7.06 14.47 9.21
N ALA A 159 -7.33 15.32 8.21
CA ALA A 159 -6.86 16.70 8.20
C ALA A 159 -7.54 17.56 9.28
N GLY A 160 -8.86 17.42 9.46
CA GLY A 160 -9.63 18.13 10.50
C GLY A 160 -9.22 17.68 11.90
N ILE A 161 -9.21 16.36 12.14
CA ILE A 161 -8.78 15.77 13.42
C ILE A 161 -7.33 16.15 13.73
N ALA A 162 -6.45 16.17 12.71
CA ALA A 162 -5.06 16.57 12.89
C ALA A 162 -4.92 18.02 13.35
N HIS A 163 -5.74 18.93 12.85
CA HIS A 163 -5.70 20.33 13.25
C HIS A 163 -6.11 20.49 14.72
N GLU A 164 -7.19 19.85 15.14
CA GLU A 164 -7.67 19.93 16.52
C GLU A 164 -6.72 19.27 17.51
N LEU A 165 -6.18 18.09 17.15
CA LEU A 165 -5.20 17.41 17.98
C LEU A 165 -3.90 18.22 18.09
N ASN A 166 -3.37 18.78 16.99
CA ASN A 166 -2.16 19.60 17.06
C ASN A 166 -2.33 20.81 17.99
N ASN A 167 -3.50 21.44 17.97
CA ASN A 167 -3.80 22.56 18.87
C ASN A 167 -3.77 22.11 20.34
N ALA A 168 -4.49 21.05 20.68
CA ALA A 168 -4.54 20.52 22.05
C ALA A 168 -3.14 20.09 22.54
N ILE A 169 -2.40 19.38 21.69
CA ILE A 169 -1.06 18.88 22.03
C ILE A 169 -0.05 20.03 22.15
N GLY A 170 -0.15 21.06 21.31
CA GLY A 170 0.68 22.26 21.40
C GLY A 170 0.49 22.98 22.74
N VAL A 171 -0.75 23.08 23.21
CA VAL A 171 -1.05 23.59 24.56
C VAL A 171 -0.42 22.70 25.62
N VAL A 172 -0.63 21.39 25.58
CA VAL A 172 -0.06 20.45 26.56
C VAL A 172 1.47 20.55 26.61
N ASN A 173 2.14 20.52 25.45
CA ASN A 173 3.60 20.59 25.40
C ASN A 173 4.15 21.90 25.96
N SER A 174 3.54 23.04 25.59
CA SER A 174 3.97 24.36 26.06
C SER A 174 3.72 24.55 27.56
N LYS A 175 2.57 24.10 28.07
CA LYS A 175 2.26 24.18 29.51
C LYS A 175 3.16 23.27 30.34
N SER A 176 3.45 22.06 29.87
CA SER A 176 4.35 21.14 30.56
C SER A 176 5.79 21.63 30.57
N GLY A 177 6.27 22.20 29.46
CA GLY A 177 7.59 22.85 29.45
C GLY A 177 7.68 24.01 30.45
N ARG A 178 6.61 24.82 30.58
CA ARG A 178 6.57 25.89 31.59
C ARG A 178 6.52 25.35 33.02
N LEU A 179 5.76 24.28 33.28
CA LEU A 179 5.71 23.63 34.60
C LEU A 179 7.07 23.08 35.00
N GLU A 180 7.79 22.45 34.07
CA GLU A 180 9.16 21.98 34.29
C GLU A 180 10.07 23.12 34.73
N THR A 181 10.10 24.23 33.99
CA THR A 181 10.92 25.40 34.36
C THR A 181 10.57 25.93 35.74
N VAL A 182 9.28 26.14 36.03
CA VAL A 182 8.84 26.68 37.33
C VAL A 182 9.16 25.72 38.48
N ILE A 183 8.98 24.41 38.28
CA ILE A 183 9.31 23.42 39.31
C ILE A 183 10.82 23.36 39.54
N MET A 184 11.64 23.43 38.49
CA MET A 184 13.09 23.48 38.63
C MET A 184 13.54 24.73 39.40
N GLU A 185 13.04 25.92 39.04
CA GLU A 185 13.35 27.17 39.75
C GLU A 185 12.96 27.11 41.23
N LEU A 186 11.73 26.63 41.54
CA LEU A 186 11.26 26.49 42.93
C LEU A 186 12.04 25.44 43.71
N LEU A 187 12.44 24.34 43.07
CA LEU A 187 13.26 23.32 43.70
C LEU A 187 14.66 23.84 44.00
N GLU A 188 15.27 24.58 43.08
CA GLU A 188 16.57 25.23 43.30
C GLU A 188 16.52 26.26 44.44
N GLU A 189 15.41 26.99 44.60
CA GLU A 189 15.26 27.99 45.65
C GLU A 189 14.94 27.38 47.02
N VAL A 190 14.02 26.42 47.10
CA VAL A 190 13.46 25.91 48.36
C VAL A 190 14.12 24.61 48.82
N HIS A 191 14.43 23.69 47.90
CA HIS A 191 14.97 22.37 48.20
C HIS A 191 16.05 21.92 47.19
N PRO A 192 17.26 22.53 47.20
CA PRO A 192 18.30 22.24 46.21
C PRO A 192 18.70 20.76 46.18
N GLU A 193 18.71 20.09 47.33
CA GLU A 193 19.01 18.66 47.44
C GLU A 193 17.95 17.74 46.81
N ALA A 194 16.72 18.24 46.62
CA ALA A 194 15.63 17.49 46.02
C ALA A 194 15.67 17.51 44.49
N SER A 195 16.28 18.55 43.90
CA SER A 195 16.42 18.73 42.44
C SER A 195 17.07 17.50 41.79
N GLN A 196 18.06 16.86 42.44
CA GLN A 196 18.71 15.66 41.90
C GLN A 196 17.72 14.51 41.58
N PHE A 197 16.67 14.35 42.40
CA PHE A 197 15.67 13.29 42.21
C PHE A 197 14.73 13.65 41.06
N PHE A 198 14.28 14.91 41.05
CA PHE A 198 13.42 15.45 40.00
C PHE A 198 14.12 15.39 38.64
N ASP A 199 15.35 15.89 38.54
CA ASP A 199 16.16 15.89 37.32
C ASP A 199 16.42 14.47 36.83
N PHE A 200 16.73 13.56 37.75
CA PHE A 200 16.92 12.16 37.39
C PHE A 200 15.64 11.56 36.79
N GLY A 201 14.49 11.83 37.42
CA GLY A 201 13.18 11.41 36.92
C GLY A 201 12.84 12.02 35.56
N LEU A 202 13.12 13.32 35.38
CA LEU A 202 12.86 14.08 34.16
C LEU A 202 13.71 13.59 32.98
N MET A 203 14.98 13.22 33.22
CA MET A 203 15.88 12.73 32.18
C MET A 203 15.62 11.26 31.81
N HIS A 204 15.33 10.40 32.79
CA HIS A 204 15.35 8.95 32.59
C HIS A 204 13.96 8.31 32.54
N GLY A 205 12.94 8.95 33.10
CA GLY A 205 11.60 8.38 33.26
C GLY A 205 11.61 7.05 34.02
N GLN A 206 10.58 6.22 33.81
CA GLN A 206 10.47 4.89 34.44
C GLN A 206 11.14 3.76 33.64
N LYS A 207 12.38 3.95 33.16
CA LYS A 207 13.05 2.96 32.28
C LYS A 207 13.60 1.72 32.98
N THR A 208 13.62 1.67 34.32
CA THR A 208 14.19 0.52 35.05
C THR A 208 13.36 -0.75 34.84
N SER A 209 14.01 -1.81 34.37
CA SER A 209 13.32 -3.09 34.16
C SER A 209 12.77 -3.66 35.47
N SER A 210 11.70 -4.46 35.38
CA SER A 210 11.09 -5.07 36.57
C SER A 210 12.05 -5.99 37.34
N SER A 211 13.01 -6.62 36.66
CA SER A 211 14.04 -7.47 37.28
C SER A 211 15.08 -6.63 37.99
N GLU A 212 15.60 -5.61 37.31
CA GLU A 212 16.62 -4.69 37.83
C GLU A 212 16.12 -3.90 39.04
N ALA A 213 14.88 -3.40 39.00
CA ALA A 213 14.25 -2.73 40.12
C ALA A 213 14.16 -3.63 41.37
N ARG A 214 13.93 -4.94 41.18
CA ARG A 214 13.90 -5.91 42.29
C ARG A 214 15.30 -6.13 42.88
N THR A 215 16.31 -6.27 42.03
CA THR A 215 17.69 -6.48 42.46
C THR A 215 18.21 -5.26 43.24
N ARG A 216 18.03 -4.06 42.69
CA ARG A 216 18.45 -2.81 43.36
C ARG A 216 17.66 -2.56 44.64
N GLY A 217 16.35 -2.83 44.63
CA GLY A 217 15.51 -2.73 45.83
C GLY A 217 16.02 -3.58 47.00
N ARG A 218 16.43 -4.84 46.74
CA ARG A 218 17.01 -5.71 47.77
C ARG A 218 18.36 -5.19 48.31
N GLN A 219 19.17 -4.57 47.45
CA GLN A 219 20.43 -3.97 47.89
C GLN A 219 20.18 -2.79 48.82
N PHE A 220 19.21 -1.94 48.49
CA PHE A 220 18.81 -0.80 49.31
C PHE A 220 18.17 -1.23 50.63
N GLU A 221 17.33 -2.25 50.61
CA GLU A 221 16.72 -2.86 51.80
C GLU A 221 17.82 -3.33 52.77
N ARG A 222 18.82 -4.06 52.27
CA ARG A 222 19.95 -4.55 53.09
C ARG A 222 20.88 -3.43 53.57
N LYS A 223 21.16 -2.43 52.72
CA LYS A 223 22.12 -1.35 53.01
C LYS A 223 21.56 -0.33 54.00
N TYR A 224 20.28 0.00 53.89
CA TYR A 224 19.65 1.10 54.63
C TYR A 224 18.56 0.67 55.61
N GLY A 225 18.21 -0.63 55.67
CA GLY A 225 17.18 -1.14 56.60
C GLY A 225 15.76 -0.64 56.30
N LEU A 226 15.49 -0.28 55.04
CA LEU A 226 14.20 0.26 54.60
C LEU A 226 13.18 -0.85 54.31
N ASP A 227 11.89 -0.53 54.40
CA ASP A 227 10.83 -1.42 53.90
C ASP A 227 11.06 -1.79 52.42
N LYS A 228 10.75 -3.03 52.07
CA LYS A 228 10.98 -3.60 50.74
C LYS A 228 10.41 -2.76 49.59
N ASN A 229 9.21 -2.18 49.76
CA ASN A 229 8.59 -1.38 48.71
C ASN A 229 9.24 0.00 48.61
N ILE A 230 9.53 0.63 49.75
CA ILE A 230 10.22 1.92 49.81
C ILE A 230 11.64 1.79 49.23
N ALA A 231 12.38 0.77 49.64
CA ALA A 231 13.72 0.48 49.13
C ALA A 231 13.71 0.29 47.61
N ARG A 232 12.71 -0.42 47.08
CA ARG A 232 12.55 -0.63 45.64
C ARG A 232 12.24 0.66 44.89
N SER A 233 11.35 1.51 45.41
CA SER A 233 11.00 2.78 44.78
C SER A 233 12.14 3.79 44.87
N LEU A 234 12.79 3.91 46.03
CA LEU A 234 13.94 4.78 46.23
C LEU A 234 15.13 4.36 45.37
N ALA A 235 15.34 3.05 45.19
CA ALA A 235 16.35 2.53 44.27
C ALA A 235 16.11 2.96 42.81
N LYS A 236 14.85 3.15 42.38
CA LYS A 236 14.55 3.70 41.06
C LYS A 236 14.81 5.20 40.96
N ALA A 237 14.72 5.92 42.07
CA ALA A 237 14.90 7.36 42.13
C ALA A 237 16.35 7.82 42.01
N ILE A 238 17.30 6.88 41.96
CA ILE A 238 18.73 7.17 42.10
C ILE A 238 19.52 6.53 40.96
N PRO A 239 20.57 7.20 40.43
CA PRO A 239 21.44 6.66 39.38
C PRO A 239 22.09 5.32 39.76
N ILE A 240 22.36 4.50 38.75
CA ILE A 240 22.97 3.17 38.92
C ILE A 240 24.38 3.29 39.49
N ASP A 241 25.19 4.20 38.95
CA ASP A 241 26.59 4.40 39.36
C ASP A 241 26.70 4.89 40.80
N ALA A 242 25.68 5.64 41.24
CA ALA A 242 25.63 6.13 42.60
C ALA A 242 25.49 4.96 43.58
N SER A 243 24.73 3.90 43.28
CA SER A 243 24.46 2.77 44.19
C SER A 243 25.68 2.11 44.85
N TYR A 244 26.86 2.23 44.25
CA TYR A 244 28.13 1.65 44.73
C TYR A 244 28.98 2.61 45.58
N ALA A 245 28.65 3.90 45.61
CA ALA A 245 29.29 4.86 46.49
C ALA A 245 28.77 4.71 47.94
N THR A 246 29.64 4.99 48.90
CA THR A 246 29.38 4.74 50.32
C THR A 246 28.34 5.70 50.92
N ASP A 247 28.18 6.91 50.34
CA ASP A 247 27.33 7.99 50.87
C ASP A 247 26.51 8.71 49.76
N VAL A 248 25.59 7.99 49.13
CA VAL A 248 24.81 8.48 47.96
C VAL A 248 23.61 9.33 48.35
N ILE A 249 23.05 9.04 49.53
CA ILE A 249 21.80 9.61 50.01
C ILE A 249 22.09 10.20 51.38
N SER A 250 21.79 11.49 51.54
CA SER A 250 21.94 12.15 52.83
C SER A 250 21.03 11.48 53.88
N LYS A 251 21.44 11.54 55.16
CA LYS A 251 20.64 10.98 56.26
C LYS A 251 19.23 11.54 56.32
N HIS A 252 19.02 12.76 55.79
CA HIS A 252 17.71 13.39 55.69
C HIS A 252 16.76 12.56 54.79
N TRP A 253 17.18 12.24 53.57
CA TRP A 253 16.38 11.46 52.63
C TRP A 253 16.18 10.01 53.05
N LEU A 254 17.10 9.43 53.83
CA LEU A 254 16.90 8.10 54.42
C LEU A 254 15.84 8.10 55.54
N LYS A 255 15.68 9.22 56.26
CA LYS A 255 14.58 9.39 57.22
C LYS A 255 13.24 9.67 56.53
N ASN A 256 13.27 10.37 55.39
CA ASN A 256 12.08 10.74 54.61
C ASN A 256 12.14 10.22 53.16
N PRO A 257 12.24 8.89 52.95
CA PRO A 257 12.47 8.32 51.61
C PRO A 257 11.29 8.53 50.67
N GLU A 258 10.07 8.65 51.20
CA GLU A 258 8.89 8.94 50.40
C GLU A 258 8.96 10.30 49.71
N GLU A 259 9.63 11.28 50.33
CA GLU A 259 9.73 12.62 49.79
C GLU A 259 10.67 12.66 48.58
N ALA A 260 11.82 11.99 48.68
CA ALA A 260 12.72 11.78 47.53
C ALA A 260 12.00 11.04 46.39
N ILE A 261 11.22 10.01 46.72
CA ILE A 261 10.42 9.27 45.73
C ILE A 261 9.39 10.20 45.07
N ARG A 262 8.73 11.09 45.81
CA ARG A 262 7.76 12.05 45.26
C ARG A 262 8.41 13.01 44.26
N PHE A 263 9.57 13.58 44.57
CA PHE A 263 10.27 14.46 43.64
C PHE A 263 10.71 13.75 42.36
N TRP A 264 11.24 12.53 42.50
CA TRP A 264 11.54 11.69 41.34
C TRP A 264 10.31 11.36 40.50
N GLN A 265 9.20 10.99 41.16
CA GLN A 265 7.94 10.66 40.50
C GLN A 265 7.42 11.88 39.71
N MET A 266 7.52 13.09 40.27
CA MET A 266 7.12 14.33 39.59
C MET A 266 7.94 14.58 38.32
N GLY A 267 9.26 14.35 38.38
CA GLY A 267 10.12 14.41 37.20
C GLY A 267 9.73 13.37 36.14
N CYS A 268 9.46 12.13 36.56
CA CYS A 268 8.98 11.07 35.67
C CYS A 268 7.63 11.41 35.01
N ASP A 269 6.68 11.95 35.78
CA ASP A 269 5.36 12.29 35.25
C ASP A 269 5.47 13.39 34.17
N LEU A 270 6.33 14.39 34.37
CA LEU A 270 6.63 15.40 33.35
C LEU A 270 7.36 14.82 32.13
N HIS A 271 8.30 13.90 32.33
CA HIS A 271 8.96 13.17 31.26
C HIS A 271 7.94 12.43 30.38
N ASP A 272 7.08 11.64 31.02
CA ASP A 272 6.08 10.80 30.36
C ASP A 272 5.05 11.67 29.63
N LEU A 273 4.66 12.80 30.22
CA LEU A 273 3.76 13.77 29.58
C LEU A 273 4.40 14.39 28.33
N ARG A 274 5.65 14.86 28.41
CA ARG A 274 6.38 15.40 27.23
C ARG A 274 6.57 14.34 26.16
N LEU A 275 6.83 13.10 26.57
CA LEU A 275 6.97 12.00 25.64
C LEU A 275 5.64 11.69 24.94
N ALA A 276 4.55 11.53 25.69
CA ALA A 276 3.21 11.32 25.14
C ALA A 276 2.79 12.46 24.19
N SER A 277 3.04 13.71 24.57
CA SER A 277 2.77 14.88 23.73
C SER A 277 3.52 14.83 22.40
N ARG A 278 4.85 14.64 22.43
CA ARG A 278 5.67 14.48 21.20
C ARG A 278 5.21 13.29 20.34
N HIS A 279 4.83 12.19 20.98
CA HIS A 279 4.33 11.01 20.27
C HIS A 279 3.04 11.31 19.52
N THR A 280 2.08 11.99 20.16
CA THR A 280 0.81 12.33 19.53
C THR A 280 1.02 13.29 18.35
N VAL A 281 1.95 14.25 18.41
CA VAL A 281 2.31 15.09 17.25
C VAL A 281 2.78 14.22 16.07
N GLY A 282 3.62 13.21 16.34
CA GLY A 282 4.11 12.27 15.32
C GLY A 282 2.98 11.44 14.68
N ILE A 283 2.02 10.98 15.48
CA ILE A 283 0.82 10.26 15.00
C ILE A 283 -0.01 11.17 14.10
N VAL A 284 -0.31 12.38 14.58
CA VAL A 284 -1.10 13.37 13.85
C VAL A 284 -0.46 13.73 12.51
N LYS A 285 0.85 13.91 12.48
CA LYS A 285 1.60 14.15 11.23
C LYS A 285 1.45 12.99 10.25
N SER A 286 1.55 11.75 10.73
CA SER A 286 1.40 10.54 9.90
C SER A 286 -0.03 10.40 9.36
N VAL A 287 -1.04 10.72 10.16
CA VAL A 287 -2.45 10.71 9.79
C VAL A 287 -2.76 11.80 8.76
N LYS A 288 -2.27 13.02 8.96
CA LYS A 288 -2.40 14.12 7.98
C LYS A 288 -1.74 13.76 6.64
N GLN A 289 -0.66 12.99 6.64
CA GLN A 289 0.02 12.52 5.42
C GLN A 289 -0.78 11.47 4.65
N LEU A 290 -1.57 10.63 5.32
CA LEU A 290 -2.50 9.71 4.66
C LEU A 290 -3.60 10.45 3.90
N GLY A 291 -3.90 11.69 4.30
CA GLY A 291 -5.01 12.44 3.74
C GLY A 291 -4.73 13.48 2.68
N ARG A 292 -3.46 13.80 2.44
CA ARG A 292 -3.11 14.69 1.33
C ARG A 292 -3.24 13.93 0.00
N ILE A 293 -4.21 14.35 -0.80
CA ILE A 293 -4.37 13.97 -2.21
C ILE A 293 -3.85 15.11 -3.10
N ASP A 294 -3.94 16.36 -2.64
CA ASP A 294 -3.43 17.52 -3.37
C ASP A 294 -2.05 17.91 -2.85
N ILE A 295 -1.04 17.71 -3.70
CA ILE A 295 0.32 18.21 -3.47
C ILE A 295 0.72 18.95 -4.73
N ASP A 296 1.14 20.20 -4.56
CA ASP A 296 1.87 20.95 -5.59
C ASP A 296 3.04 20.07 -6.06
N THR A 297 2.93 19.54 -7.26
CA THR A 297 4.05 18.87 -7.91
C THR A 297 5.05 19.94 -8.29
N GLU A 298 6.22 19.95 -7.66
CA GLU A 298 7.35 20.74 -8.14
C GLU A 298 7.76 20.19 -9.51
N GLU A 299 7.95 21.08 -10.49
CA GLU A 299 8.10 20.68 -11.89
C GLU A 299 9.43 19.93 -12.18
N ALA A 300 10.39 19.88 -11.25
CA ALA A 300 11.59 19.06 -11.35
C ALA A 300 12.29 18.84 -9.99
N VAL A 301 12.43 17.60 -9.56
CA VAL A 301 13.10 17.22 -8.29
C VAL A 301 14.28 16.29 -8.53
N ASP A 302 15.41 16.55 -7.89
CA ASP A 302 16.53 15.62 -7.82
C ASP A 302 16.28 14.54 -6.74
N ILE A 303 16.26 13.27 -7.15
CA ILE A 303 16.06 12.14 -6.24
C ILE A 303 17.23 11.98 -5.27
N ASN A 304 18.48 12.15 -5.70
CA ASN A 304 19.64 12.04 -4.82
C ASN A 304 19.59 13.12 -3.74
N ASP A 305 19.19 14.35 -4.10
CA ASP A 305 18.99 15.43 -3.12
C ASP A 305 17.91 15.11 -2.09
N SER A 306 16.79 14.51 -2.52
CA SER A 306 15.73 14.07 -1.58
C SER A 306 16.21 12.98 -0.62
N ILE A 307 17.10 12.08 -1.06
CA ILE A 307 17.73 11.06 -0.20
C ILE A 307 18.63 11.72 0.83
N ASN A 308 19.48 12.67 0.41
CA ASN A 308 20.38 13.40 1.32
C ASN A 308 19.60 14.18 2.39
N HIS A 309 18.49 14.80 2.02
CA HIS A 309 17.59 15.46 2.98
C HIS A 309 17.03 14.46 4.00
N ALA A 310 16.59 13.28 3.56
CA ALA A 310 16.07 12.26 4.46
C ALA A 310 17.13 11.74 5.44
N LEU A 311 18.36 11.53 4.97
CA LEU A 311 19.49 11.13 5.84
C LEU A 311 19.82 12.21 6.86
N SER A 312 19.76 13.48 6.44
CA SER A 312 19.97 14.64 7.34
C SER A 312 18.92 14.71 8.45
N LEU A 313 17.66 14.38 8.14
CA LEU A 313 16.59 14.32 9.14
C LEU A 313 16.73 13.15 10.13
N LEU A 314 17.53 12.13 9.80
CA LEU A 314 17.73 10.92 10.60
C LEU A 314 19.14 10.84 11.23
N GLN A 315 19.86 11.95 11.33
CA GLN A 315 21.23 11.99 11.84
C GLN A 315 21.38 11.34 13.22
N SER A 316 20.42 11.54 14.13
CA SER A 316 20.43 10.94 15.46
C SER A 316 20.35 9.42 15.42
N GLU A 317 19.45 8.88 14.62
CA GLU A 317 19.20 7.45 14.45
C GLU A 317 20.34 6.76 13.69
N LEU A 318 21.00 7.47 12.78
CA LEU A 318 22.10 6.96 11.97
C LEU A 318 23.47 7.02 12.65
N ARG A 319 23.58 7.61 13.85
CA ARG A 319 24.89 7.81 14.54
C ARG A 319 25.68 6.52 14.76
N ARG A 320 25.00 5.37 14.90
CA ARG A 320 25.62 4.04 15.08
C ARG A 320 25.49 3.14 13.85
N VAL A 321 25.13 3.71 12.70
CA VAL A 321 24.85 2.95 11.47
C VAL A 321 25.82 3.41 10.38
N SER A 322 26.55 2.48 9.78
CA SER A 322 27.41 2.76 8.64
C SER A 322 26.55 2.94 7.39
N VAL A 323 26.50 4.16 6.84
CA VAL A 323 25.73 4.48 5.63
C VAL A 323 26.65 4.63 4.43
N ARG A 324 26.47 3.79 3.40
CA ARG A 324 27.15 3.89 2.12
C ARG A 324 26.19 4.35 1.04
N LEU A 325 26.45 5.51 0.45
CA LEU A 325 25.68 6.06 -0.67
C LEU A 325 26.47 5.91 -1.97
N SER A 326 25.85 5.27 -2.96
CA SER A 326 26.38 5.12 -4.32
C SER A 326 25.38 5.74 -5.30
N PRO A 327 25.42 7.07 -5.48
CA PRO A 327 24.49 7.77 -6.35
C PRO A 327 24.92 7.61 -7.83
N ALA A 328 23.94 7.49 -8.72
CA ALA A 328 24.14 7.66 -10.16
C ALA A 328 23.68 9.05 -10.61
N ASP A 329 24.12 9.48 -11.79
CA ASP A 329 23.50 10.62 -12.48
C ASP A 329 22.09 10.24 -12.93
N LEU A 330 21.11 10.94 -12.38
CA LEU A 330 19.68 10.71 -12.63
C LEU A 330 19.07 11.94 -13.31
N PRO A 331 18.09 11.74 -14.21
CA PRO A 331 17.27 12.85 -14.67
C PRO A 331 16.42 13.39 -13.52
N THR A 332 16.00 14.65 -13.65
CA THR A 332 15.02 15.24 -12.73
C THR A 332 13.71 14.47 -12.79
N PHE A 333 13.12 14.26 -11.62
CA PHE A 333 11.87 13.57 -11.43
C PHE A 333 10.75 14.58 -11.18
N LYS A 334 9.64 14.45 -11.90
CA LYS A 334 8.47 15.32 -11.71
C LYS A 334 7.64 14.81 -10.54
N GLY A 335 7.55 15.59 -9.47
CA GLY A 335 6.84 15.17 -8.27
C GLY A 335 7.14 16.04 -7.05
N SER A 336 6.69 15.60 -5.89
CA SER A 336 6.90 16.31 -4.63
C SER A 336 8.18 15.85 -3.94
N LYS A 337 9.11 16.78 -3.74
CA LYS A 337 10.30 16.55 -2.89
C LYS A 337 9.93 16.06 -1.49
N THR A 338 8.86 16.60 -0.92
CA THR A 338 8.40 16.22 0.43
C THR A 338 7.96 14.75 0.47
N GLU A 339 7.27 14.27 -0.55
CA GLU A 339 6.85 12.87 -0.62
C GLU A 339 8.01 11.91 -0.85
N LEU A 340 8.96 12.28 -1.70
CA LEU A 340 10.19 11.50 -1.90
C LEU A 340 10.98 11.39 -0.60
N VAL A 341 11.23 12.51 0.10
CA VAL A 341 11.88 12.51 1.42
C VAL A 341 11.14 11.57 2.39
N GLN A 342 9.80 11.59 2.39
CA GLN A 342 9.00 10.72 3.25
C GLN A 342 9.18 9.23 2.93
N ILE A 343 9.32 8.87 1.65
CA ILE A 343 9.62 7.49 1.25
C ILE A 343 10.92 7.02 1.91
N TRP A 344 11.98 7.83 1.77
CA TRP A 344 13.31 7.49 2.26
C TRP A 344 13.34 7.44 3.79
N VAL A 345 12.76 8.43 4.47
CA VAL A 345 12.68 8.46 5.93
C VAL A 345 11.99 7.20 6.47
N ASN A 346 10.88 6.78 5.87
CA ASN A 346 10.14 5.61 6.32
C ASN A 346 10.93 4.30 6.15
N ILE A 347 11.66 4.15 5.04
CA ILE A 347 12.47 2.93 4.81
C ILE A 347 13.71 2.92 5.69
N VAL A 348 14.47 4.02 5.71
CA VAL A 348 15.73 4.12 6.47
C VAL A 348 15.45 3.99 7.96
N LYS A 349 14.42 4.65 8.49
CA LYS A 349 14.03 4.50 9.90
C LYS A 349 13.65 3.07 10.25
N ASN A 350 12.88 2.40 9.39
CA ASN A 350 12.55 0.99 9.59
C ASN A 350 13.80 0.09 9.61
N ALA A 351 14.80 0.40 8.79
CA ALA A 351 16.08 -0.31 8.82
C ALA A 351 16.83 -0.06 10.14
N CYS A 352 16.95 1.20 10.57
CA CYS A 352 17.57 1.55 11.86
C CYS A 352 16.89 0.84 13.04
N ASP A 353 15.56 0.83 13.07
CA ASP A 353 14.78 0.20 14.13
C ASP A 353 15.03 -1.32 14.17
N ALA A 354 15.07 -1.97 13.00
CA ALA A 354 15.34 -3.40 12.88
C ALA A 354 16.77 -3.78 13.32
N MET A 355 17.71 -2.84 13.24
CA MET A 355 19.13 -3.03 13.57
C MET A 355 19.52 -2.42 14.91
N SER A 356 18.55 -2.03 15.74
CA SER A 356 18.79 -1.34 17.02
C SER A 356 19.70 -2.09 18.00
N ASN A 357 19.80 -3.42 17.87
CA ASN A 357 20.65 -4.28 18.70
C ASN A 357 21.84 -4.91 17.93
N SER A 358 22.16 -4.43 16.72
CA SER A 358 23.30 -4.90 15.93
C SER A 358 24.50 -3.96 16.11
N ASP A 359 25.66 -4.53 16.41
CA ASP A 359 26.92 -3.78 16.62
C ASP A 359 27.57 -3.34 15.29
N ASP A 360 27.16 -3.96 14.17
CA ASP A 360 27.68 -3.76 12.82
C ASP A 360 26.61 -3.23 11.85
N ALA A 361 25.64 -2.46 12.36
CA ALA A 361 24.52 -1.95 11.58
C ALA A 361 24.99 -1.16 10.34
N ALA A 362 24.52 -1.58 9.16
CA ALA A 362 24.94 -1.01 7.89
C ALA A 362 23.74 -0.82 6.95
N ILE A 363 23.71 0.33 6.28
CA ILE A 363 22.75 0.67 5.22
C ILE A 363 23.52 1.03 3.96
N GLU A 364 23.16 0.41 2.85
CA GLU A 364 23.65 0.76 1.53
C GLU A 364 22.51 1.30 0.67
N ILE A 365 22.69 2.51 0.13
CA ILE A 365 21.74 3.16 -0.77
C ILE A 365 22.39 3.30 -2.13
N GLN A 366 21.80 2.69 -3.15
CA GLN A 366 22.25 2.79 -4.53
C GLN A 366 21.14 3.37 -5.40
N THR A 367 21.48 4.36 -6.21
CA THR A 367 20.58 4.84 -7.28
C THR A 367 21.15 4.45 -8.65
N ARG A 368 20.26 4.10 -9.59
CA ARG A 368 20.63 3.71 -10.96
C ARG A 368 19.55 4.14 -11.93
N LEU A 369 19.95 4.54 -13.14
CA LEU A 369 19.04 4.67 -14.28
C LEU A 369 19.08 3.37 -15.09
N SER A 370 17.93 2.74 -15.34
CA SER A 370 17.86 1.55 -16.19
C SER A 370 16.54 1.51 -16.96
N LYS A 371 16.59 1.29 -18.28
CA LYS A 371 15.41 1.19 -19.15
C LYS A 371 14.40 2.34 -18.94
N LYS A 372 14.91 3.59 -18.89
CA LYS A 372 14.12 4.82 -18.61
C LYS A 372 13.35 4.81 -17.27
N ARG A 373 13.84 4.06 -16.29
CA ARG A 373 13.32 4.06 -14.93
C ARG A 373 14.42 4.36 -13.95
N ILE A 374 14.12 5.16 -12.94
CA ILE A 374 14.99 5.39 -11.80
C ILE A 374 14.79 4.23 -10.84
N LEU A 375 15.88 3.54 -10.53
CA LEU A 375 15.94 2.47 -9.55
C LEU A 375 16.64 2.99 -8.31
N VAL A 376 15.94 2.96 -7.18
CA VAL A 376 16.52 3.23 -5.86
C VAL A 376 16.52 1.92 -5.07
N THR A 377 17.69 1.49 -4.62
CA THR A 377 17.87 0.27 -3.84
C THR A 377 18.40 0.66 -2.46
N ILE A 378 17.68 0.29 -1.41
CA ILE A 378 18.08 0.49 -0.02
C ILE A 378 18.25 -0.90 0.60
N THR A 379 19.47 -1.22 1.00
CA THR A 379 19.85 -2.51 1.59
C THR A 379 20.28 -2.30 3.03
N ASN A 380 19.86 -3.18 3.93
CA ASN A 380 20.33 -3.19 5.32
C ASN A 380 20.63 -4.62 5.78
N ASN A 381 21.55 -4.79 6.73
CA ASN A 381 21.92 -6.09 7.32
C ASN A 381 21.09 -6.45 8.57
N GLY A 382 19.85 -5.98 8.64
CA GLY A 382 18.92 -6.34 9.70
C GLY A 382 18.35 -7.76 9.55
N PRO A 383 17.63 -8.25 10.58
CA PRO A 383 17.13 -9.62 10.62
C PRO A 383 16.21 -9.96 9.44
N GLU A 384 16.18 -11.25 9.08
CA GLU A 384 15.32 -11.73 8.01
C GLU A 384 13.84 -11.47 8.32
N ILE A 385 13.12 -10.96 7.32
CA ILE A 385 11.68 -10.88 7.31
C ILE A 385 11.14 -12.16 6.69
N ASP A 386 10.45 -13.00 7.46
CA ASP A 386 9.86 -14.24 6.97
C ASP A 386 8.85 -14.01 5.83
N GLU A 387 8.57 -15.06 5.05
CA GLU A 387 7.72 -14.93 3.86
C GLU A 387 6.30 -14.43 4.16
N VAL A 388 5.71 -14.86 5.27
CA VAL A 388 4.35 -14.48 5.66
C VAL A 388 4.32 -12.99 6.00
N THR A 389 5.30 -12.52 6.75
CA THR A 389 5.46 -11.10 7.11
C THR A 389 5.73 -10.26 5.86
N ARG A 390 6.61 -10.67 4.95
CA ARG A 390 6.90 -9.96 3.68
C ARG A 390 5.66 -9.70 2.83
N ARG A 391 4.68 -10.61 2.82
CA ARG A 391 3.43 -10.42 2.07
C ARG A 391 2.52 -9.37 2.72
N LYS A 392 2.67 -9.11 4.02
CA LYS A 392 1.83 -8.20 4.80
C LYS A 392 2.49 -6.86 5.13
N VAL A 393 3.81 -6.70 4.98
CA VAL A 393 4.52 -5.47 5.41
C VAL A 393 4.04 -4.17 4.77
N PHE A 394 3.36 -4.24 3.62
CA PHE A 394 2.77 -3.06 2.96
C PHE A 394 1.26 -2.89 3.23
N GLN A 395 0.65 -3.78 4.01
CA GLN A 395 -0.75 -3.63 4.43
C GLN A 395 -0.85 -2.51 5.48
N PRO A 396 -1.89 -1.66 5.42
CA PRO A 396 -2.13 -0.67 6.46
C PRO A 396 -2.24 -1.33 7.84
N ASN A 397 -1.76 -0.65 8.87
CA ASN A 397 -1.81 -1.09 10.28
C ASN A 397 -1.02 -2.36 10.62
N PHE A 398 -0.22 -2.90 9.68
CA PHE A 398 0.63 -4.05 9.95
C PHE A 398 1.94 -3.62 10.63
N THR A 399 2.19 -4.13 11.84
CA THR A 399 3.40 -3.83 12.61
C THR A 399 3.90 -5.05 13.37
N THR A 400 5.22 -5.25 13.37
CA THR A 400 5.90 -6.29 14.16
C THR A 400 6.43 -5.76 15.50
N LYS A 401 6.33 -4.43 15.73
CA LYS A 401 6.77 -3.80 16.98
C LYS A 401 5.73 -4.01 18.08
N LYS A 402 5.85 -5.12 18.82
CA LYS A 402 5.07 -5.36 20.04
C LYS A 402 5.92 -5.01 21.26
N GLY A 403 5.70 -3.83 21.83
CA GLY A 403 6.24 -3.44 23.14
C GLY A 403 7.07 -2.16 23.13
N GLY A 404 6.72 -1.24 24.04
CA GLY A 404 7.46 0.01 24.31
C GLY A 404 6.85 1.27 23.70
N LEU A 405 7.34 2.42 24.18
CA LEU A 405 6.88 3.77 23.84
C LEU A 405 6.89 4.06 22.31
N SER A 406 7.68 3.35 21.50
CA SER A 406 7.65 3.44 20.04
C SER A 406 6.53 2.61 19.43
N PHE A 407 5.29 3.10 19.51
CA PHE A 407 4.17 2.54 18.76
C PHE A 407 4.41 2.73 17.25
N GLY A 408 4.79 1.67 16.56
CA GLY A 408 4.82 1.67 15.09
C GLY A 408 3.40 1.45 14.60
N LEU A 409 2.69 2.50 14.18
CA LEU A 409 1.32 2.44 13.64
C LEU A 409 1.15 1.45 12.47
N GLY A 410 2.24 0.91 11.90
CA GLY A 410 2.18 0.03 10.74
C GLY A 410 1.82 0.74 9.44
N LEU A 411 1.90 2.09 9.43
CA LEU A 411 1.50 2.93 8.30
C LEU A 411 2.68 3.34 7.42
N GLY A 412 3.92 3.25 7.91
CA GLY A 412 5.10 3.76 7.21
C GLY A 412 5.26 3.16 5.81
N LEU A 413 5.32 1.82 5.71
CA LEU A 413 5.51 1.14 4.42
C LEU A 413 4.25 1.20 3.53
N SER A 414 3.04 1.26 4.09
CA SER A 414 1.83 1.48 3.29
C SER A 414 1.80 2.87 2.65
N ILE A 415 2.28 3.90 3.37
CA ILE A 415 2.47 5.25 2.82
C ILE A 415 3.47 5.20 1.66
N VAL A 416 4.62 4.52 1.84
CA VAL A 416 5.61 4.36 0.76
C VAL A 416 4.98 3.73 -0.48
N LYS A 417 4.26 2.61 -0.31
CA LYS A 417 3.63 1.91 -1.44
C LYS A 417 2.62 2.81 -2.17
N ARG A 418 1.82 3.59 -1.43
CA ARG A 418 0.85 4.54 -1.99
C ARG A 418 1.55 5.64 -2.79
N ILE A 419 2.55 6.32 -2.21
CA ILE A 419 3.27 7.41 -2.87
C ILE A 419 3.94 6.89 -4.16
N VAL A 420 4.70 5.78 -4.05
CA VAL A 420 5.38 5.19 -5.20
C VAL A 420 4.39 4.79 -6.30
N ALA A 421 3.23 4.22 -5.94
CA ALA A 421 2.19 3.87 -6.91
C ALA A 421 1.51 5.10 -7.52
N GLY A 422 1.34 6.19 -6.76
CA GLY A 422 0.81 7.47 -7.25
C GLY A 422 1.65 8.05 -8.38
N TYR A 423 2.97 7.83 -8.33
CA TYR A 423 3.91 8.16 -9.40
C TYR A 423 4.01 7.12 -10.52
N GLY A 424 3.12 6.11 -10.59
CA GLY A 424 3.23 5.01 -11.56
C GLY A 424 4.43 4.07 -11.34
N GLY A 425 5.04 4.16 -10.15
CA GLY A 425 6.18 3.35 -9.75
C GLY A 425 5.81 2.01 -9.13
N SER A 426 6.83 1.27 -8.69
CA SER A 426 6.66 0.02 -7.93
C SER A 426 7.70 -0.11 -6.84
N ILE A 427 7.32 -0.73 -5.72
CA ILE A 427 8.22 -1.10 -4.63
C ILE A 427 8.15 -2.60 -4.39
N ILE A 428 9.31 -3.24 -4.22
CA ILE A 428 9.43 -4.63 -3.82
C ILE A 428 10.40 -4.73 -2.63
N VAL A 429 10.15 -5.72 -1.77
CA VAL A 429 11.05 -6.09 -0.68
C VAL A 429 11.52 -7.52 -0.88
N LYS A 430 12.82 -7.76 -0.72
CA LYS A 430 13.42 -9.08 -0.59
C LYS A 430 14.18 -9.13 0.71
N SER A 431 14.13 -10.25 1.42
CA SER A 431 14.85 -10.42 2.68
C SER A 431 15.36 -11.85 2.73
N ASP A 432 16.60 -11.99 3.15
CA ASP A 432 17.27 -13.26 3.45
C ASP A 432 18.01 -13.12 4.79
N ALA A 433 18.65 -14.19 5.25
CA ALA A 433 19.38 -14.22 6.53
C ALA A 433 20.51 -13.18 6.64
N SER A 434 21.02 -12.67 5.52
CA SER A 434 22.13 -11.72 5.47
C SER A 434 21.69 -10.26 5.30
N LYS A 435 20.59 -10.02 4.57
CA LYS A 435 20.16 -8.67 4.23
C LYS A 435 18.69 -8.56 3.87
N THR A 436 18.18 -7.36 4.08
CA THR A 436 16.89 -6.90 3.56
C THR A 436 17.11 -5.82 2.52
N VAL A 437 16.42 -5.94 1.38
CA VAL A 437 16.57 -5.08 0.20
C VAL A 437 15.22 -4.54 -0.21
N PHE A 438 15.04 -3.23 -0.08
CA PHE A 438 13.95 -2.48 -0.68
C PHE A 438 14.38 -1.96 -2.05
N ARG A 439 13.56 -2.23 -3.07
CA ARG A 439 13.84 -1.79 -4.44
C ARG A 439 12.64 -1.02 -4.97
N ILE A 440 12.85 0.28 -5.19
CA ILE A 440 11.86 1.22 -5.72
C ILE A 440 12.20 1.50 -7.18
N LYS A 441 11.17 1.48 -8.02
CA LYS A 441 11.25 1.85 -9.44
C LYS A 441 10.30 3.00 -9.69
N LEU A 442 10.82 4.11 -10.18
CA LEU A 442 10.05 5.28 -10.59
C LEU A 442 10.20 5.49 -12.11
N PRO A 443 9.14 5.87 -12.82
CA PRO A 443 9.25 6.22 -14.24
C PRO A 443 10.01 7.55 -14.40
N VAL A 444 10.75 7.68 -15.50
CA VAL A 444 11.22 8.98 -16.02
C VAL A 444 10.22 9.36 -17.11
N GLU A 445 9.68 10.59 -17.09
CA GLU A 445 8.57 10.98 -17.98
C GLU A 445 8.90 10.73 -19.46
N GLY A 446 7.85 10.24 -20.16
CA GLY A 446 7.86 9.69 -21.52
C GLY A 446 6.65 8.79 -21.82
N GLU A 447 5.95 8.24 -20.82
CA GLU A 447 4.67 7.52 -20.99
C GLU A 447 3.77 7.73 -19.75
N HIS A 448 3.08 8.86 -19.70
CA HIS A 448 1.79 8.96 -19.02
C HIS A 448 0.72 9.00 -20.11
N GLY A 449 0.37 7.82 -20.62
CA GLY A 449 -0.67 7.66 -21.64
C GLY A 449 -0.59 6.30 -22.31
N GLU A 450 -1.65 5.51 -22.14
CA GLU A 450 -1.97 4.26 -22.84
C GLU A 450 -1.21 2.98 -22.42
N ALA A 451 -1.88 2.19 -21.58
CA ALA A 451 -1.88 0.72 -21.67
C ALA A 451 -3.23 0.18 -21.19
#